data_AF-A0A2V6X7F7-F1
#
_entry.id   AF-A0A2V6X7F7-F1
#
_cell.length_a   1.000
_cell.length_b   1.000
_cell.length_c   1.000
_cell.angle_alpha   90.00
_cell.angle_beta   90.00
_cell.angle_gamma   90.00
#
_symmetry.space_group_name_H-M   'P 1'
#
loop_
_entity.id
_entity.type
_entity.pdbx_description
1 polymer ?
#
loop_
_entity_poly.entity_id
_entity_poly.type
_entity_poly.pdbx_seq_one_letter_code
_entity_poly.pdbx_strand_id
1 'polypeptide(L)'
;MPLDDLALGLQRVLDRGIRRLRLGAAPVPGRRRLLIVQIDGLSQSVLDEALARGRVPFLARLLRHRGYEIMPMSVGLPTSTPAFQMAAMYGVRPDIPGFHYHDRHRKTDVYFPRAGDAARVEQTQAAGRRGIVNGGGAYGCIFTGG
;
A
#
# COMPACT_ATOMS: atom_id res chain seq x y z
N MET A 1 32.63 -9.17 -19.80
CA MET A 1 31.45 -8.65 -19.06
C MET A 1 31.91 -8.20 -17.70
N PRO A 2 31.57 -6.97 -17.27
CA PRO A 2 31.89 -6.51 -15.92
C PRO A 2 31.15 -7.37 -14.89
N LEU A 3 31.78 -7.65 -13.76
CA LEU A 3 31.23 -8.50 -12.68
C LEU A 3 29.86 -8.01 -12.20
N ASP A 4 29.62 -6.71 -12.29
CA ASP A 4 28.37 -6.06 -11.92
C ASP A 4 27.18 -6.51 -12.78
N ASP A 5 27.38 -6.72 -14.08
CA ASP A 5 26.31 -7.19 -14.98
C ASP A 5 25.91 -8.63 -14.69
N LEU A 6 26.90 -9.46 -14.31
CA LEU A 6 26.71 -10.84 -13.88
C LEU A 6 25.96 -10.90 -12.55
N ALA A 7 26.36 -10.06 -11.59
CA ALA A 7 25.69 -9.94 -10.29
C ALA A 7 24.24 -9.45 -10.43
N LEU A 8 24.00 -8.41 -11.23
CA LEU A 8 22.67 -7.88 -11.52
C LEU A 8 21.80 -8.88 -12.30
N GLY A 9 22.40 -9.68 -13.18
CA GLY A 9 21.74 -10.76 -13.90
C GLY A 9 21.27 -11.86 -12.96
N LEU A 10 22.16 -12.31 -12.07
CA LEU A 10 21.85 -13.31 -11.05
C LEU A 10 20.77 -12.81 -10.08
N GLN A 11 20.89 -11.56 -9.61
CA GLN A 11 19.90 -10.91 -8.75
C GLN A 11 18.52 -10.87 -9.42
N ARG A 12 18.43 -10.51 -10.69
CA ARG A 12 17.16 -10.52 -11.45
C ARG A 12 16.55 -11.91 -11.57
N VAL A 13 17.36 -12.94 -11.77
CA VAL A 13 16.90 -14.33 -11.84
C VAL A 13 16.38 -14.79 -10.48
N LEU A 14 17.11 -14.52 -9.40
CA LEU A 14 16.70 -14.79 -8.03
C LEU A 14 15.39 -14.05 -7.69
N ASP A 15 15.30 -12.76 -7.98
CA ASP A 15 14.10 -11.95 -7.73
C ASP A 15 12.90 -12.47 -8.50
N ARG A 16 13.07 -12.90 -9.76
CA ARG A 16 11.99 -13.54 -10.53
C ARG A 16 11.58 -14.88 -9.94
N GLY A 17 12.55 -15.69 -9.52
CA GLY A 17 12.29 -16.97 -8.85
C GLY A 17 11.51 -16.78 -7.57
N ILE A 18 11.95 -15.87 -6.70
CA ILE A 18 11.28 -15.50 -5.46
C ILE A 18 9.89 -14.94 -5.73
N ARG A 19 9.72 -14.05 -6.73
CA ARG A 19 8.41 -13.54 -7.11
C ARG A 19 7.47 -14.66 -7.53
N ARG A 20 7.93 -15.60 -8.36
CA ARG A 20 7.12 -16.75 -8.79
C ARG A 20 6.76 -17.67 -7.62
N LEU A 21 7.69 -17.93 -6.71
CA LEU A 21 7.44 -18.74 -5.51
C LEU A 21 6.51 -18.04 -4.52
N ARG A 22 6.48 -16.69 -4.53
CA ARG A 22 5.55 -15.88 -3.74
C ARG A 22 4.21 -15.63 -4.43
N LEU A 23 4.04 -16.01 -5.70
CA LEU A 23 2.73 -16.01 -6.31
C LEU A 23 1.92 -17.11 -5.63
N GLY A 24 0.94 -16.70 -4.82
CA GLY A 24 0.01 -17.62 -4.19
C GLY A 24 -0.77 -18.45 -5.22
N ALA A 25 -1.51 -19.45 -4.73
CA ALA A 25 -2.31 -20.31 -5.58
C ALA A 25 -3.19 -19.50 -6.55
N ALA A 26 -3.31 -20.02 -7.77
CA ALA A 26 -4.22 -19.46 -8.76
C ALA A 26 -5.62 -19.32 -8.13
N PRO A 27 -6.19 -18.12 -8.18
CA PRO A 27 -7.33 -17.85 -7.33
C PRO A 27 -8.59 -18.50 -7.93
N VAL A 28 -9.39 -19.12 -7.06
CA VAL A 28 -10.54 -19.97 -7.45
C VAL A 28 -11.57 -19.16 -8.27
N PRO A 29 -12.07 -19.69 -9.40
CA PRO A 29 -13.15 -19.06 -10.17
C PRO A 29 -14.44 -18.88 -9.35
N GLY A 30 -15.25 -17.88 -9.71
CA GLY A 30 -16.59 -17.68 -9.13
C GLY A 30 -16.65 -16.98 -7.76
N ARG A 31 -15.52 -16.71 -7.11
CA ARG A 31 -15.50 -15.92 -5.85
C ARG A 31 -15.33 -14.42 -6.13
N ARG A 32 -16.11 -13.59 -5.41
CA ARG A 32 -15.93 -12.13 -5.41
C ARG A 32 -14.55 -11.77 -4.85
N ARG A 33 -13.95 -10.71 -5.39
CA ARG A 33 -12.63 -10.22 -5.00
C ARG A 33 -12.66 -8.72 -4.81
N LEU A 34 -11.75 -8.26 -3.96
CA LEU A 34 -11.53 -6.84 -3.70
C LEU A 34 -10.17 -6.45 -4.28
N LEU A 35 -10.14 -5.37 -5.06
CA LEU A 35 -8.91 -4.71 -5.47
C LEU A 35 -9.00 -3.26 -4.99
N ILE A 36 -7.99 -2.84 -4.25
CA ILE A 36 -7.83 -1.46 -3.81
C ILE A 36 -6.59 -0.92 -4.52
N VAL A 37 -6.74 0.24 -5.16
CA VAL A 37 -5.63 0.96 -5.80
C VAL A 37 -5.44 2.26 -5.04
N GLN A 38 -4.29 2.40 -4.38
CA GLN A 38 -3.87 3.64 -3.75
C GLN A 38 -2.93 4.38 -4.70
N ILE A 39 -3.27 5.63 -5.04
CA ILE A 39 -2.37 6.54 -5.77
C ILE A 39 -1.82 7.51 -4.73
N ASP A 40 -0.54 7.35 -4.36
CA ASP A 40 0.08 8.17 -3.35
C ASP A 40 0.17 9.64 -3.81
N GLY A 41 -0.11 10.57 -2.89
CA GLY A 41 -0.08 12.02 -3.16
C GLY A 41 -1.14 12.56 -4.13
N LEU A 42 -2.15 11.76 -4.53
CA LEU A 42 -3.21 12.26 -5.42
C LEU A 42 -4.21 13.13 -4.67
N SER A 43 -4.16 14.45 -4.89
CA SER A 43 -5.18 15.36 -4.38
C SER A 43 -6.46 15.28 -5.20
N GLN A 44 -7.59 15.61 -4.55
CA GLN A 44 -8.89 15.71 -5.24
C GLN A 44 -8.86 16.76 -6.37
N SER A 45 -8.23 17.91 -6.13
CA SER A 45 -8.10 18.97 -7.14
C SER A 45 -7.37 18.51 -8.42
N VAL A 46 -6.33 17.70 -8.28
CA VAL A 46 -5.60 17.14 -9.43
C VAL A 46 -6.46 16.12 -10.19
N LEU A 47 -7.23 15.30 -9.48
CA LEU A 47 -8.16 14.36 -10.11
C LEU A 47 -9.26 15.09 -10.90
N ASP A 48 -9.84 16.14 -10.31
CA ASP A 48 -10.89 16.95 -10.93
C ASP A 48 -10.36 17.64 -12.20
N GLU A 49 -9.16 18.22 -12.15
CA GLU A 49 -8.51 18.82 -13.33
C GLU A 49 -8.26 17.77 -14.42
N ALA A 50 -7.78 16.58 -14.05
CA ALA A 50 -7.52 15.49 -14.99
C ALA A 50 -8.81 15.00 -15.66
N LEU A 51 -9.93 14.95 -14.93
CA LEU A 51 -11.26 14.63 -15.46
C LEU A 51 -11.73 15.70 -16.44
N ALA A 52 -11.65 16.98 -16.05
CA ALA A 52 -12.06 18.12 -16.88
C ALA A 52 -11.27 18.19 -18.20
N ARG A 53 -9.98 17.88 -18.15
CA ARG A 53 -9.08 17.85 -19.33
C ARG A 53 -9.13 16.53 -20.11
N GLY A 54 -10.00 15.58 -19.73
CA GLY A 54 -10.17 14.30 -20.43
C GLY A 54 -8.98 13.35 -20.33
N ARG A 55 -8.08 13.53 -19.35
CA ARG A 55 -6.85 12.73 -19.20
C ARG A 55 -7.07 11.34 -18.57
N VAL A 56 -8.22 11.12 -17.93
CA VAL A 56 -8.59 9.86 -17.28
C VAL A 56 -9.90 9.28 -17.84
N PRO A 57 -9.96 8.95 -19.15
CA PRO A 57 -11.20 8.56 -19.82
C PRO A 57 -11.85 7.31 -19.24
N PHE A 58 -11.04 6.39 -18.69
CA PHE A 58 -11.54 5.21 -18.00
C PHE A 58 -12.36 5.57 -16.75
N LEU A 59 -11.82 6.44 -15.89
CA LEU A 59 -12.52 6.89 -14.68
C LEU A 59 -13.77 7.70 -15.04
N ALA A 60 -13.68 8.61 -16.01
CA ALA A 60 -14.83 9.39 -16.48
C ALA A 60 -16.00 8.49 -16.94
N ARG A 61 -15.71 7.37 -17.60
CA ARG A 61 -16.72 6.39 -18.01
C ARG A 61 -17.37 5.68 -16.82
N LEU A 62 -16.58 5.33 -15.78
CA LEU A 62 -17.12 4.70 -14.57
C LEU A 62 -18.09 5.63 -13.85
N LEU A 63 -17.71 6.90 -13.69
CA LEU A 63 -18.54 7.90 -13.03
C LEU A 63 -19.86 8.13 -13.79
N ARG A 64 -19.80 8.30 -15.12
CA ARG A 64 -20.99 8.62 -15.93
C ARG A 64 -21.95 7.45 -16.16
N HIS A 65 -21.45 6.22 -16.33
CA HIS A 65 -22.24 5.12 -16.86
C HIS A 65 -22.36 3.91 -15.93
N ARG A 66 -21.60 3.88 -14.83
CA ARG A 66 -21.55 2.71 -13.94
C ARG A 66 -21.96 3.04 -12.50
N GLY A 67 -22.42 4.26 -12.22
CA GLY A 67 -22.92 4.68 -10.91
C GLY A 67 -21.83 4.79 -9.84
N TYR A 68 -20.57 5.02 -10.25
CA TYR A 68 -19.49 5.29 -9.30
C TYR A 68 -19.48 6.76 -8.92
N GLU A 69 -19.08 7.05 -7.68
CA GLU A 69 -19.02 8.39 -7.12
C GLU A 69 -17.62 8.69 -6.58
N ILE A 70 -17.24 9.97 -6.64
CA ILE A 70 -16.03 10.46 -5.96
C ILE A 70 -16.45 10.88 -4.56
N MET A 71 -15.93 10.19 -3.56
CA MET A 71 -16.17 10.53 -2.16
C MET A 71 -14.96 11.27 -1.60
N PRO A 72 -15.12 12.51 -1.09
CA PRO A 72 -14.04 13.20 -0.41
C PRO A 72 -13.66 12.42 0.85
N MET A 73 -12.35 12.29 1.09
CA MET A 73 -11.82 11.59 2.25
C MET A 73 -11.05 12.56 3.13
N SER A 74 -11.49 12.73 4.37
CA SER A 74 -10.71 13.41 5.38
C SER A 74 -9.70 12.44 5.96
N VAL A 75 -8.42 12.77 5.84
CA VAL A 75 -7.32 11.99 6.42
C VAL A 75 -6.87 12.61 7.74
N GLY A 76 -6.50 11.76 8.69
CA GLY A 76 -5.96 12.21 9.98
C GLY A 76 -4.59 12.87 9.82
N LEU A 77 -4.22 13.70 10.80
CA LEU A 77 -2.85 14.21 10.94
C LEU A 77 -2.03 13.23 11.80
N PRO A 78 -0.79 12.90 11.41
CA PRO A 78 -0.08 13.35 10.20
C PRO A 78 -0.54 12.62 8.92
N THR A 79 -0.59 13.33 7.80
CA THR A 79 -0.93 12.78 6.47
C THR A 79 0.24 12.04 5.84
N SER A 80 0.82 11.08 6.56
CA SER A 80 1.91 10.24 6.07
C SER A 80 1.37 8.92 5.50
N THR A 81 2.03 8.37 4.47
CA THR A 81 1.70 7.07 3.87
C THR A 81 1.52 5.94 4.90
N PRO A 82 2.39 5.76 5.92
CA PRO A 82 2.20 4.71 6.92
C PRO A 82 0.99 4.98 7.82
N ALA A 83 0.78 6.21 8.28
CA ALA A 83 -0.40 6.52 9.08
C ALA A 83 -1.69 6.24 8.28
N PHE A 84 -1.75 6.71 7.03
CA PHE A 84 -2.90 6.45 6.15
C PHE A 84 -3.15 4.95 5.93
N GLN A 85 -2.11 4.19 5.55
CA GLN A 85 -2.26 2.75 5.28
C GLN A 85 -2.69 1.98 6.53
N MET A 86 -2.15 2.33 7.70
CA MET A 86 -2.55 1.69 8.97
C MET A 86 -4.04 1.94 9.26
N ALA A 87 -4.50 3.19 9.12
CA ALA A 87 -5.90 3.54 9.31
C ALA A 87 -6.81 2.85 8.29
N ALA A 88 -6.46 2.90 7.00
CA ALA A 88 -7.26 2.33 5.92
C ALA A 88 -7.34 0.80 6.00
N MET A 89 -6.22 0.12 6.32
CA MET A 89 -6.17 -1.35 6.32
C MET A 89 -6.74 -1.98 7.59
N TYR A 90 -6.64 -1.32 8.74
CA TYR A 90 -7.00 -1.90 10.05
C TYR A 90 -8.11 -1.15 10.80
N GLY A 91 -8.57 -0.01 10.28
CA GLY A 91 -9.63 0.79 10.90
C GLY A 91 -9.24 1.34 12.28
N VAL A 92 -7.96 1.65 12.48
CA VAL A 92 -7.41 2.17 13.74
C VAL A 92 -7.08 3.65 13.62
N ARG A 93 -6.93 4.32 14.77
CA ARG A 93 -6.28 5.63 14.83
C ARG A 93 -4.78 5.40 15.03
N PRO A 94 -3.95 5.53 13.99
CA PRO A 94 -2.53 5.21 14.06
C PRO A 94 -1.78 6.21 14.93
N ASP A 95 -0.90 5.72 15.80
CA ASP A 95 0.11 6.54 16.49
C ASP A 95 1.44 6.47 15.72
N ILE A 96 1.43 7.00 14.49
CA ILE A 96 2.59 7.00 13.59
C ILE A 96 2.86 8.45 13.20
N PRO A 97 3.91 9.10 13.77
CA PRO A 97 4.17 10.52 13.56
C PRO A 97 4.75 10.84 12.18
N GLY A 98 5.29 9.85 11.47
CA GLY A 98 5.85 10.05 10.14
C GLY A 98 6.54 8.80 9.59
N PHE A 99 7.24 8.97 8.47
CA PHE A 99 7.95 7.88 7.79
C PHE A 99 9.27 7.48 8.48
N HIS A 100 9.84 8.41 9.26
CA HIS A 100 10.99 8.19 10.12
C HIS A 100 10.74 8.91 11.45
N TYR A 101 10.91 8.23 12.58
CA TYR A 101 10.73 8.81 13.90
C TYR A 101 11.47 8.04 14.98
N HIS A 102 11.70 8.69 16.13
CA HIS A 102 12.29 8.05 17.30
C HIS A 102 11.21 7.49 18.23
N ASP A 103 11.25 6.18 18.50
CA ASP A 103 10.40 5.51 19.48
C ASP A 103 11.03 5.64 20.88
N ARG A 104 10.48 6.53 21.69
CA ARG A 104 10.97 6.79 23.07
C ARG A 104 10.83 5.59 24.00
N HIS A 105 9.83 4.73 23.80
CA HIS A 105 9.64 3.55 24.65
C HIS A 105 10.72 2.50 24.40
N ARG A 106 11.13 2.36 23.13
CA ARG A 106 12.16 1.39 22.73
C ARG A 106 13.56 1.98 22.64
N LYS A 107 13.69 3.31 22.69
CA LYS A 107 14.95 4.05 22.49
C LYS A 107 15.61 3.72 21.15
N THR A 108 14.81 3.55 20.11
CA THR A 108 15.29 3.24 18.75
C THR A 108 14.60 4.12 17.72
N ASP A 109 15.27 4.35 16.61
CA ASP A 109 14.62 4.96 15.45
C ASP A 109 13.82 3.92 14.67
N VAL A 110 12.70 4.34 14.12
CA VAL A 110 11.82 3.57 13.24
C VAL A 110 11.91 4.17 11.85
N TYR A 111 12.36 3.39 10.88
CA TYR A 111 12.47 3.82 9.49
C TYR A 111 11.89 2.75 8.58
N PHE A 112 10.77 3.02 7.91
CA PHE A 112 10.01 1.98 7.19
C PHE A 112 10.77 1.22 6.09
N PRO A 113 11.76 1.79 5.39
CA PRO A 113 12.62 1.05 4.47
C PRO A 113 13.58 0.08 5.17
N ARG A 114 13.83 0.27 6.47
CA ARG A 114 14.62 -0.68 7.27
C ARG A 114 13.81 -1.96 7.47
N ALA A 115 14.45 -3.09 7.19
CA ALA A 115 13.85 -4.40 7.38
C ALA A 115 13.35 -4.58 8.82
N GLY A 116 12.15 -5.12 8.98
CA GLY A 116 11.53 -5.44 10.27
C GLY A 116 10.74 -4.29 10.93
N ASP A 117 11.08 -3.03 10.67
CA ASP A 117 10.40 -1.89 11.31
C ASP A 117 8.91 -1.83 10.93
N ALA A 118 8.58 -2.00 9.65
CA ALA A 118 7.19 -2.03 9.20
C ALA A 118 6.38 -3.16 9.84
N ALA A 119 6.94 -4.38 9.90
CA ALA A 119 6.27 -5.54 10.49
C ALA A 119 6.01 -5.35 11.99
N ARG A 120 6.97 -4.78 12.73
CA ARG A 120 6.82 -4.49 14.16
C ARG A 120 5.76 -3.42 14.41
N VAL A 121 5.77 -2.34 13.63
CA VAL A 121 4.76 -1.27 13.72
C VAL A 121 3.39 -1.83 13.40
N GLU A 122 3.27 -2.65 12.35
CA GLU A 122 2.03 -3.32 11.96
C GLU A 122 1.46 -4.18 13.08
N GLN A 123 2.28 -5.07 13.65
CA GLN A 123 1.87 -5.93 14.75
C GLN A 123 1.39 -5.13 15.97
N THR A 124 2.09 -4.04 16.31
CA THR A 124 1.76 -3.20 17.46
C THR A 124 0.46 -2.41 17.22
N GLN A 125 0.37 -1.73 16.08
CA GLN A 125 -0.74 -0.80 15.80
C GLN A 125 -2.02 -1.50 15.35
N ALA A 126 -1.92 -2.66 14.71
CA ALA A 126 -3.09 -3.47 14.37
C ALA A 126 -3.79 -3.99 15.63
N ALA A 127 -3.06 -4.16 16.75
CA ALA A 127 -3.60 -4.59 18.04
C ALA A 127 -4.50 -5.85 17.93
N GLY A 128 -4.08 -6.83 17.13
CA GLY A 128 -4.82 -8.07 16.88
C GLY A 128 -6.02 -7.95 15.93
N ARG A 129 -6.28 -6.77 15.36
CA ARG A 129 -7.33 -6.59 14.34
C ARG A 129 -6.94 -7.27 13.04
N ARG A 130 -7.95 -7.86 12.40
CA ARG A 130 -7.81 -8.44 11.06
C ARG A 130 -7.85 -7.33 10.02
N GLY A 131 -6.81 -7.24 9.20
CA GLY A 131 -6.77 -6.24 8.13
C GLY A 131 -7.70 -6.59 6.96
N ILE A 132 -8.11 -5.58 6.20
CA ILE A 132 -9.09 -5.72 5.11
C ILE A 132 -8.60 -6.57 3.93
N VAL A 133 -7.29 -6.77 3.80
CA VAL A 133 -6.67 -7.61 2.76
C VAL A 133 -6.17 -8.94 3.31
N ASN A 134 -6.58 -9.32 4.53
CA ASN A 134 -6.17 -10.57 5.16
C ASN A 134 -6.43 -11.78 4.27
N GLY A 135 -5.38 -12.57 3.99
CA GLY A 135 -5.44 -13.74 3.10
C GLY A 135 -5.40 -13.38 1.61
N GLY A 136 -5.22 -12.09 1.29
CA GLY A 136 -4.86 -11.58 -0.01
C GLY A 136 -3.39 -11.17 -0.05
N GLY A 137 -3.10 -10.03 -0.65
CA GLY A 137 -1.75 -9.48 -0.68
C GLY A 137 -1.73 -7.99 -0.97
N ALA A 138 -0.66 -7.34 -0.52
CA ALA A 138 -0.38 -5.93 -0.78
C ALA A 138 0.91 -5.81 -1.60
N TYR A 139 0.94 -4.86 -2.54
CA TYR A 139 2.10 -4.60 -3.38
C TYR A 139 2.41 -3.10 -3.37
N GLY A 140 3.65 -2.74 -3.08
CA GLY A 140 4.06 -1.33 -2.95
C GLY A 140 3.51 -0.64 -1.69
N CYS A 141 2.93 -1.40 -0.76
CA CYS A 141 2.49 -0.90 0.55
C CYS A 141 3.59 -1.09 1.60
N ILE A 142 3.54 -0.26 2.64
CA ILE A 142 4.41 -0.38 3.82
C ILE A 142 4.00 -1.58 4.66
N PHE A 143 2.69 -1.81 4.77
CA PHE A 143 2.08 -2.85 5.58
C PHE A 143 1.50 -3.96 4.71
N THR A 144 1.38 -5.15 5.30
CA THR A 144 0.83 -6.34 4.64
C THR A 144 -0.69 -6.32 4.59
N GLY A 145 -1.33 -5.69 5.58
CA GLY A 145 -2.79 -5.56 5.68
C GLY A 145 -3.52 -6.82 6.11
N GLY A 146 -2.82 -7.74 6.80
CA GLY A 146 -3.37 -8.93 7.47
C GLY A 146 -2.83 -10.24 6.91
#